data_AF-A0A923EVD7-F1
#
_entry.id   AF-A0A923EVD7-F1
#
_cell.length_a   1.000
_cell.length_b   1.000
_cell.length_c   1.000
_cell.angle_alpha   90.00
_cell.angle_beta   90.00
_cell.angle_gamma   90.00
#
_symmetry.space_group_name_H-M   'P 1'
#
loop_
_entity.id
_entity.type
_entity.pdbx_description
1 polymer ?
#
loop_
_entity_poly.entity_id
_entity_poly.type
_entity_poly.pdbx_seq_one_letter_code
_entity_poly.pdbx_strand_id
1 'polypeptide(L)'
;MTSRTSQPSIGRDDKIRENRLRRAAQRQGLMLVKSRRRDRRAEDYGLFVLVDDTIGNKVGPRGGQAAVSAFARGEGMDLDGIERELG
;
A
#
# COMPACT_ATOMS: atom_id res chain seq x y z
N MET A 1 11.28 -21.23 1.61
CA MET A 1 11.51 -20.06 2.49
C MET A 1 10.27 -19.17 2.42
N THR A 2 9.21 -19.55 3.12
CA THR A 2 7.94 -18.80 3.14
C THR A 2 7.96 -17.88 4.35
N SER A 3 8.17 -16.58 4.09
CA SER A 3 8.20 -15.55 5.12
C SER A 3 6.91 -15.57 5.93
N ARG A 4 7.09 -15.69 7.24
CA ARG A 4 6.06 -15.66 8.28
C ARG A 4 5.38 -14.30 8.24
N THR A 5 4.20 -14.22 7.63
CA THR A 5 3.33 -13.04 7.68
C THR A 5 2.85 -12.83 9.11
N SER A 6 3.62 -12.09 9.90
CA SER A 6 3.17 -11.52 11.17
C SER A 6 2.13 -10.46 10.84
N GLN A 7 0.84 -10.76 11.00
CA GLN A 7 -0.22 -9.75 10.93
C GLN A 7 -0.09 -8.81 12.15
N PRO A 8 0.19 -7.51 12.01
CA PRO A 8 0.04 -6.58 13.11
C PRO A 8 -1.44 -6.23 13.25
N SER A 9 -1.88 -6.22 14.50
CA SER A 9 -3.17 -5.71 14.96
C SER A 9 -3.46 -4.32 14.39
N ILE A 10 -4.66 -4.12 13.81
CA ILE A 10 -5.19 -2.82 13.34
C ILE A 10 -5.34 -1.87 14.55
N GLY A 11 -4.22 -1.36 15.04
CA GLY A 11 -4.09 -0.47 16.17
C GLY A 11 -3.93 0.97 15.70
N ARG A 12 -3.92 1.89 16.67
CA ARG A 12 -3.61 3.30 16.43
C ARG A 12 -2.23 3.47 15.77
N ASP A 13 -1.29 2.60 16.11
CA ASP A 13 0.10 2.66 15.67
C ASP A 13 0.25 2.38 14.17
N ASP A 14 -0.49 1.41 13.63
CA ASP A 14 -0.52 1.13 12.18
C ASP A 14 -1.06 2.33 11.38
N LYS A 15 -2.06 3.05 11.92
CA LYS A 15 -2.58 4.26 11.27
C LYS A 15 -1.56 5.39 11.27
N ILE A 16 -0.81 5.57 12.35
CA ILE A 16 0.27 6.55 12.43
C ILE A 16 1.37 6.19 11.43
N ARG A 17 1.74 4.91 11.38
CA ARG A 17 2.75 4.38 10.46
C ARG A 17 2.34 4.55 8.99
N GLU A 18 1.10 4.20 8.65
CA GLU A 18 0.55 4.40 7.30
C GLU A 18 0.60 5.88 6.90
N ASN A 19 0.18 6.79 7.79
CA ASN A 19 0.23 8.23 7.50
C ASN A 19 1.66 8.74 7.32
N ARG A 20 2.62 8.24 8.09
CA ARG A 20 4.05 8.57 7.91
C ARG A 20 4.54 8.13 6.54
N LEU A 21 4.23 6.90 6.13
CA LEU A 21 4.64 6.34 4.83
C LEU A 21 3.95 7.03 3.66
N ARG A 22 2.67 7.43 3.78
CA ARG A 22 1.97 8.27 2.79
C ARG A 22 2.73 9.56 2.52
N ARG A 23 3.19 10.23 3.58
CA ARG A 23 3.97 11.48 3.45
C ARG A 23 5.35 11.23 2.85
N ALA A 24 5.99 10.11 3.19
CA ALA A 24 7.28 9.73 2.60
C ALA A 24 7.15 9.48 1.09
N ALA A 25 6.15 8.70 0.67
CA ALA A 25 5.84 8.47 -0.73
C ALA A 25 5.60 9.79 -1.48
N GLN A 26 4.77 10.68 -0.93
CA GLN A 26 4.49 11.98 -1.56
C GLN A 26 5.74 12.84 -1.76
N ARG A 27 6.69 12.81 -0.82
CA ARG A 27 7.97 13.53 -0.97
C ARG A 27 8.82 13.01 -2.12
N GLN A 28 8.64 11.74 -2.49
CA GLN A 28 9.36 11.09 -3.60
C GLN A 28 8.55 11.11 -4.92
N GLY A 29 7.43 11.85 -4.97
CA GLY A 29 6.56 11.87 -6.16
C GLY A 29 5.74 10.59 -6.35
N LEU A 30 5.55 9.82 -5.28
CA LEU A 30 4.77 8.58 -5.25
C LEU A 30 3.51 8.73 -4.42
N MET A 31 2.56 7.83 -4.64
CA MET A 31 1.34 7.68 -3.87
C MET A 31 1.24 6.28 -3.29
N LEU A 32 1.05 6.21 -1.97
CA LEU A 32 0.74 4.96 -1.26
C LEU A 32 -0.76 4.67 -1.33
N VAL A 33 -1.13 3.54 -1.92
CA VAL A 33 -2.53 3.10 -2.08
C VAL A 33 -2.75 1.81 -1.32
N LYS A 34 -3.85 1.73 -0.57
CA LYS A 34 -4.25 0.53 0.18
C LYS A 34 -5.25 -0.30 -0.63
N SER A 35 -5.12 -1.62 -0.60
CA SER A 35 -6.12 -2.52 -1.17
C SER A 35 -7.49 -2.28 -0.55
N ARG A 36 -8.53 -2.30 -1.39
CA ARG A 36 -9.92 -2.10 -0.98
C ARG A 36 -10.61 -3.39 -0.56
N ARG A 37 -9.98 -4.54 -0.82
CA ARG A 37 -10.63 -5.83 -0.56
C ARG A 37 -10.82 -6.02 0.93
N ARG A 38 -12.07 -6.23 1.32
CA ARG A 38 -12.47 -6.49 2.71
C ARG A 38 -12.50 -7.98 3.04
N ASP A 39 -12.50 -8.82 2.01
CA ASP A 39 -12.42 -10.27 2.17
C ASP A 39 -11.02 -10.65 2.64
N ARG A 40 -10.94 -11.21 3.85
CA ARG A 40 -9.68 -11.67 4.45
C ARG A 40 -9.01 -12.81 3.69
N ARG A 41 -9.76 -13.50 2.81
CA ARG A 41 -9.23 -14.57 1.94
C ARG A 41 -8.67 -14.05 0.63
N ALA A 42 -8.83 -12.76 0.32
CA ALA A 42 -8.25 -12.19 -0.87
C ALA A 42 -6.72 -12.06 -0.72
N GLU A 43 -6.01 -12.36 -1.80
CA GLU A 43 -4.54 -12.32 -1.86
C GLU A 43 -3.98 -10.92 -1.58
N ASP A 44 -4.72 -9.88 -1.91
CA ASP A 44 -4.36 -8.48 -1.72
C ASP A 44 -4.92 -7.87 -0.41
N TYR A 45 -5.54 -8.67 0.46
CA TYR A 45 -6.13 -8.16 1.70
C TYR A 45 -5.08 -7.52 2.61
N GLY A 46 -5.29 -6.24 2.95
CA GLY A 46 -4.41 -5.51 3.86
C GLY A 46 -3.07 -5.07 3.24
N LEU A 47 -2.86 -5.32 1.94
CA LEU A 47 -1.66 -4.89 1.22
C LEU A 47 -1.76 -3.45 0.70
N PHE A 48 -0.61 -2.92 0.33
CA PHE A 48 -0.40 -1.57 -0.17
C PHE A 48 0.46 -1.60 -1.43
N VAL A 49 0.34 -0.58 -2.29
CA VAL A 49 1.20 -0.40 -3.46
C VAL A 49 1.67 1.06 -3.54
N LEU A 50 2.84 1.26 -4.13
CA LEU A 50 3.36 2.57 -4.52
C LEU A 50 3.09 2.77 -6.02
N VAL A 51 2.55 3.91 -6.39
CA VAL A 51 2.34 4.30 -7.79
C VAL A 51 2.80 5.73 -7.99
N ASP A 52 3.18 6.10 -9.22
CA ASP A 52 3.55 7.49 -9.51
C ASP A 52 2.41 8.46 -9.18
N ASP A 53 2.75 9.59 -8.58
CA ASP A 53 1.81 10.63 -8.15
C ASP A 53 1.36 11.54 -9.31
N THR A 54 0.98 10.92 -10.42
CA THR A 54 0.51 11.59 -11.65
C THR A 54 -1.00 11.83 -11.61
N ILE A 55 -1.49 12.78 -12.42
CA ILE A 55 -2.91 13.13 -12.50
C ILE A 55 -3.79 11.88 -12.79
N GLY A 56 -3.35 11.00 -13.69
CA GLY A 56 -4.07 9.77 -14.03
C GLY A 56 -4.16 8.76 -12.88
N ASN A 57 -3.22 8.83 -11.93
CA ASN A 57 -3.22 7.98 -10.74
C ASN A 57 -3.91 8.64 -9.55
N LYS A 58 -4.08 9.97 -9.52
CA LYS A 58 -4.78 10.75 -8.47
C LYS A 58 -6.32 10.64 -8.53
N VAL A 59 -6.87 9.44 -8.68
CA VAL A 59 -8.32 9.22 -8.63
C VAL A 59 -8.77 9.02 -7.17
N GLY A 60 -8.69 10.11 -6.40
CA GLY A 60 -8.98 10.10 -4.97
C GLY A 60 -8.08 9.15 -4.17
N PRO A 61 -8.50 8.71 -2.96
CA PRO A 61 -7.65 7.89 -2.08
C PRO A 61 -7.45 6.45 -2.58
N ARG A 62 -8.04 6.09 -3.73
CA ARG A 62 -8.12 4.71 -4.24
C ARG A 62 -7.02 4.37 -5.24
N GLY A 63 -6.31 5.37 -5.74
CA GLY A 63 -5.45 5.19 -6.90
C GLY A 63 -6.24 5.06 -8.20
N GLY A 64 -5.60 5.45 -9.29
CA GLY A 64 -6.09 5.22 -10.66
C GLY A 64 -5.77 3.80 -11.15
N GLN A 65 -5.74 3.64 -12.47
CA GLN A 65 -5.56 2.35 -13.12
C GLN A 65 -4.23 1.65 -12.76
N ALA A 66 -3.16 2.42 -12.47
CA ALA A 66 -1.88 1.85 -12.07
C ALA A 66 -2.00 1.03 -10.77
N ALA A 67 -2.72 1.54 -9.76
CA ALA A 67 -2.88 0.84 -8.50
C ALA A 67 -3.72 -0.44 -8.69
N VAL A 68 -4.79 -0.36 -9.48
CA VAL A 68 -5.62 -1.53 -9.83
C VAL A 68 -4.77 -2.62 -10.50
N SER A 69 -3.92 -2.23 -11.44
CA SER A 69 -3.06 -3.15 -12.19
C SER A 69 -1.96 -3.74 -11.32
N ALA A 70 -1.38 -2.97 -10.40
CA ALA A 70 -0.39 -3.47 -9.44
C ALA A 70 -0.97 -4.56 -8.52
N PHE A 71 -2.16 -4.33 -7.96
CA PHE A 71 -2.84 -5.35 -7.15
C PHE A 71 -3.20 -6.60 -7.98
N ALA A 72 -3.67 -6.44 -9.22
CA ALA A 72 -3.97 -7.56 -10.10
C ALA A 72 -2.73 -8.40 -10.46
N ARG A 73 -1.54 -7.80 -10.40
CA ARG A 73 -0.25 -8.48 -10.62
C ARG A 73 0.36 -9.07 -9.34
N GLY A 74 -0.29 -8.92 -8.18
CA GLY A 74 0.22 -9.41 -6.92
C GLY A 74 1.38 -8.59 -6.36
N GLU A 75 1.56 -7.34 -6.78
CA GLU A 75 2.65 -6.45 -6.34
C GLU A 75 2.36 -5.75 -5.00
N GLY A 76 1.31 -6.19 -4.31
CA GLY A 76 0.97 -5.66 -2.99
C GLY A 76 2.07 -5.99 -1.97
N MET A 77 2.42 -5.00 -1.16
CA MET A 77 3.37 -5.09 -0.06
C MET A 77 2.69 -4.74 1.27
N ASP A 78 3.19 -5.30 2.36
CA ASP A 78 2.81 -4.84 3.70
C ASP A 78 3.53 -3.52 4.05
N LEU A 79 3.22 -2.96 5.23
CA LEU A 79 3.84 -1.70 5.67
C LEU A 79 5.36 -1.83 5.89
N ASP A 80 5.87 -3.01 6.24
CA ASP A 80 7.30 -3.28 6.38
C ASP A 80 8.00 -3.21 5.01
N GLY A 81 7.41 -3.82 3.98
CA GLY A 81 7.89 -3.76 2.61
C GLY A 81 7.87 -2.32 2.07
N ILE A 82 6.77 -1.60 2.28
CA ILE A 82 6.68 -0.19 1.86
C ILE A 82 7.72 0.69 2.57
N GLU A 83 7.96 0.45 3.85
CA GLU A 83 8.99 1.20 4.59
C GLU A 83 10.39 0.96 4.05
N ARG A 84 10.71 -0.27 3.64
CA ARG A 84 11.99 -0.56 2.98
C ARG A 84 12.15 0.16 1.64
N GLU A 85 11.09 0.24 0.84
CA GLU A 85 11.21 0.85 -0.50
C GLU A 85 11.23 2.38 -0.45
N LEU A 86 10.65 2.98 0.59
CA LEU A 86 10.67 4.43 0.79
C LEU A 86 11.87 4.92 1.63
N GLY A 87 12.76 4.01 2.05
CA GLY A 87 13.90 4.23 2.94
C GLY A 87 14.83 5.34 2.48
#